data_AF-A0A6N3H4L1-F1
#
_entry.id   AF-A0A6N3H4L1-F1
#
_cell.length_a   1.000
_cell.length_b   1.000
_cell.length_c   1.000
_cell.angle_alpha   90.00
_cell.angle_beta   90.00
_cell.angle_gamma   90.00
#
_symmetry.space_group_name_H-M   'P 1'
#
loop_
_entity.id
_entity.type
_entity.pdbx_description
1 polymer ?
#
loop_
_entity_poly.entity_id
_entity_poly.type
_entity_poly.pdbx_seq_one_letter_code
_entity_poly.pdbx_strand_id
1 'polypeptide(L)'
;MKRVTIMAHVDPDICRGCRVCEKVCPVYAIHVTNRKAAVEEPDCRGCANCADRCPFHAITMVKREEPFTVGVDVSRFDGAKILALCEKAHFHPQQVLCYCVGVRAEEVAAAILDGADTPEEISSRTGIRTGCTIECIQPILRLLEAAGIQPKPNPDGWQWYGETVTAWTMPEKVKQKYASRGFYFDEDRKLLDQVAATNQEI
;
A
#
# COMPACT_ATOMS: atom_id res chain seq x y z
N MET A 1 1.63 -12.78 2.20
CA MET A 1 2.65 -12.98 1.14
C MET A 1 2.02 -13.26 -0.23
N LYS A 2 2.52 -12.60 -1.29
CA LYS A 2 2.05 -12.70 -2.69
C LYS A 2 3.04 -13.49 -3.55
N ARG A 3 2.58 -14.49 -4.29
CA ARG A 3 3.38 -15.17 -5.33
C ARG A 3 3.33 -14.37 -6.63
N VAL A 4 4.49 -13.99 -7.17
CA VAL A 4 4.64 -13.22 -8.41
C VAL A 4 5.05 -14.17 -9.54
N THR A 5 4.13 -14.44 -10.45
CA THR A 5 4.31 -15.41 -11.55
C THR A 5 4.38 -14.76 -12.94
N ILE A 6 4.08 -13.47 -13.03
CA ILE A 6 4.09 -12.69 -14.26
C ILE A 6 4.87 -11.39 -14.08
N MET A 7 5.31 -10.81 -15.19
CA MET A 7 5.98 -9.51 -15.25
C MET A 7 5.52 -8.71 -16.46
N ALA A 8 5.72 -7.40 -16.42
CA ALA A 8 5.48 -6.53 -17.56
C ALA A 8 6.62 -6.68 -18.57
N HIS A 9 6.26 -6.76 -19.85
CA HIS A 9 7.18 -6.74 -20.98
C HIS A 9 6.81 -5.57 -21.89
N VAL A 10 7.81 -4.77 -22.28
CA VAL A 10 7.61 -3.58 -23.11
C VAL A 10 8.03 -3.88 -24.55
N ASP A 11 7.14 -3.64 -25.50
CA ASP A 11 7.46 -3.59 -26.91
C ASP A 11 8.08 -2.21 -27.26
N PRO A 12 9.37 -2.16 -27.61
CA PRO A 12 10.05 -0.90 -27.89
C PRO A 12 9.57 -0.26 -29.18
N ASP A 13 9.03 -0.97 -30.17
CA ASP A 13 8.61 -0.41 -31.45
C ASP A 13 7.28 0.35 -31.31
N ILE A 14 6.41 -0.12 -30.43
CA ILE A 14 5.12 0.52 -30.12
C ILE A 14 5.30 1.64 -29.09
N CYS A 15 6.23 1.48 -28.14
CA CYS A 15 6.41 2.41 -27.04
C CYS A 15 6.75 3.84 -27.51
N ARG A 16 5.97 4.83 -27.05
CA ARG A 16 6.18 6.25 -27.36
C ARG A 16 6.89 7.05 -26.26
N GLY A 17 7.26 6.41 -25.15
CA GLY A 17 7.99 7.06 -24.06
C GLY A 17 7.17 8.10 -23.26
N CYS A 18 5.84 7.95 -23.20
CA CYS A 18 4.94 8.93 -22.55
C CYS A 18 5.00 8.96 -21.01
N ARG A 19 5.78 8.08 -20.37
CA ARG A 19 5.96 7.98 -18.91
C ARG A 19 4.74 7.61 -18.06
N VAL A 20 3.57 7.37 -18.65
CA VAL A 20 2.39 6.93 -17.89
C VAL A 20 2.67 5.69 -17.03
N CYS A 21 3.39 4.70 -17.58
CA CYS A 21 3.75 3.48 -16.87
C CYS A 21 4.62 3.70 -15.62
N GLU A 22 5.61 4.59 -15.72
CA GLU A 22 6.50 4.99 -14.62
C GLU A 22 5.68 5.66 -13.50
N LYS A 23 4.74 6.54 -13.87
CA LYS A 23 3.88 7.26 -12.91
C LYS A 23 2.89 6.38 -12.17
N VAL A 24 2.52 5.21 -12.69
CA VAL A 24 1.52 4.31 -12.07
C VAL A 24 2.10 3.07 -11.39
N CYS A 25 3.41 2.83 -11.49
CA CYS A 25 4.06 1.66 -10.89
C CYS A 25 4.29 1.83 -9.37
N PRO A 26 3.58 1.09 -8.50
CA PRO A 26 3.58 1.28 -7.03
C PRO A 26 4.89 0.87 -6.34
N VAL A 27 5.85 0.35 -7.11
CA VAL A 27 7.14 -0.17 -6.63
C VAL A 27 8.30 0.34 -7.47
N TYR A 28 8.06 1.33 -8.35
CA TYR A 28 9.05 1.90 -9.25
C TYR A 28 9.85 0.91 -10.11
N ALA A 29 9.27 -0.24 -10.46
CA ALA A 29 9.94 -1.26 -11.25
C ALA A 29 9.95 -1.01 -12.78
N ILE A 30 9.60 0.19 -13.24
CA ILE A 30 9.59 0.54 -14.67
C ILE A 30 9.97 2.00 -14.86
N HIS A 31 10.93 2.25 -15.73
CA HIS A 31 11.53 3.56 -15.96
C HIS A 31 11.51 3.92 -17.44
N VAL A 32 11.50 5.22 -17.76
CA VAL A 32 11.60 5.68 -19.16
C VAL A 32 12.90 6.44 -19.38
N THR A 33 13.81 5.83 -20.15
CA THR A 33 15.08 6.42 -20.59
C THR A 33 15.10 6.50 -22.12
N ASN A 34 15.66 7.58 -22.67
CA ASN A 34 15.76 7.77 -24.14
C ASN A 34 14.42 7.56 -24.91
N ARG A 35 13.30 7.98 -24.30
CA ARG A 35 11.92 7.81 -24.79
C ARG A 35 11.44 6.35 -24.93
N LYS A 36 12.04 5.40 -24.22
CA LYS A 36 11.58 4.01 -24.16
C LYS A 36 11.47 3.55 -22.71
N ALA A 37 10.42 2.78 -22.44
CA ALA A 37 10.21 2.20 -21.12
C ALA A 37 11.00 0.89 -21.00
N ALA A 38 11.59 0.65 -19.84
CA ALA A 38 12.27 -0.59 -19.48
C ALA A 38 11.85 -1.02 -18.07
N VAL A 39 11.64 -2.31 -17.88
CA VAL A 39 11.20 -2.91 -16.60
C VAL A 39 12.42 -3.44 -15.87
N GLU A 40 12.56 -3.08 -14.61
CA GLU A 40 13.49 -3.73 -13.68
C GLU A 40 12.85 -5.06 -13.24
N GLU A 41 13.22 -6.14 -13.92
CA GLU A 41 12.57 -7.44 -13.76
C GLU A 41 12.56 -7.96 -12.31
N PRO A 42 13.62 -7.82 -11.49
CA PRO A 42 13.59 -8.28 -10.10
C PRO A 42 12.54 -7.53 -9.25
N ASP A 43 12.28 -6.26 -9.56
CA ASP A 43 11.42 -5.41 -8.75
C ASP A 43 9.95 -5.46 -9.17
N CYS A 44 9.66 -5.92 -10.39
CA CYS A 44 8.29 -5.93 -10.91
C CYS A 44 7.38 -6.90 -10.14
N ARG A 45 6.33 -6.38 -9.49
CA ARG A 45 5.41 -7.21 -8.69
C ARG A 45 4.23 -7.78 -9.48
N GLY A 46 4.26 -7.68 -10.81
CA GLY A 46 3.26 -8.29 -11.68
C GLY A 46 1.83 -7.79 -11.47
N CYS A 47 1.66 -6.49 -11.13
CA CYS A 47 0.34 -5.91 -10.83
C CYS A 47 -0.46 -5.45 -12.05
N ALA A 48 0.12 -5.49 -13.26
CA ALA A 48 -0.49 -5.06 -14.53
C ALA A 48 -0.86 -3.58 -14.67
N ASN A 49 -0.75 -2.74 -13.64
CA ASN A 49 -1.05 -1.29 -13.73
C ASN A 49 -0.44 -0.58 -14.94
N CYS A 50 0.83 -0.85 -15.24
CA CYS A 50 1.51 -0.21 -16.37
C CYS A 50 0.94 -0.67 -17.72
N ALA A 51 0.55 -1.94 -17.84
CA ALA A 51 -0.09 -2.49 -19.03
C ALA A 51 -1.48 -1.87 -19.23
N ASP A 52 -2.31 -1.87 -18.17
CA ASP A 52 -3.68 -1.36 -18.21
C ASP A 52 -3.75 0.15 -18.52
N ARG A 53 -2.70 0.89 -18.16
CA ARG A 53 -2.64 2.35 -18.35
C ARG A 53 -1.88 2.78 -19.59
N CYS A 54 -1.25 1.87 -20.33
CA CYS A 54 -0.50 2.24 -21.53
C CYS A 54 -1.47 2.66 -22.66
N PRO A 55 -1.49 3.93 -23.08
CA PRO A 55 -2.43 4.38 -24.13
C PRO A 55 -2.06 3.88 -25.52
N PHE A 56 -0.88 3.29 -25.68
CA PHE A 56 -0.39 2.72 -26.94
C PHE A 56 -0.40 1.20 -26.94
N HIS A 57 -0.84 0.56 -25.85
CA HIS A 57 -0.80 -0.90 -25.68
C HIS A 57 0.59 -1.52 -25.93
N ALA A 58 1.66 -0.78 -25.61
CA ALA A 58 3.04 -1.21 -25.79
C ALA A 58 3.55 -2.16 -24.69
N ILE A 59 2.69 -2.57 -23.74
CA ILE A 59 3.10 -3.36 -22.57
C ILE A 59 2.16 -4.55 -22.44
N THR A 60 2.73 -5.75 -22.32
CA THR A 60 2.01 -7.00 -22.10
C THR A 60 2.48 -7.66 -20.80
N MET A 61 1.67 -8.56 -20.25
CA MET A 61 2.06 -9.34 -19.08
C MET A 61 2.52 -10.74 -19.53
N VAL A 62 3.77 -11.08 -19.26
CA VAL A 62 4.39 -12.35 -19.64
C VAL A 62 4.68 -13.20 -18.41
N LYS A 63 4.77 -14.52 -18.59
CA LYS A 63 5.15 -15.45 -17.52
C LYS A 63 6.60 -15.22 -17.11
N ARG A 64 6.87 -15.26 -15.81
CA ARG A 64 8.24 -15.31 -15.28
C ARG A 64 8.81 -16.71 -15.40
N GLU A 65 10.07 -16.80 -15.82
CA GLU A 65 10.84 -18.04 -15.78
C GLU A 65 11.05 -18.49 -14.33
N GLU A 66 11.37 -17.53 -13.45
CA GLU A 66 11.59 -17.75 -12.01
C GLU A 66 10.57 -16.97 -11.17
N PRO A 67 9.44 -17.60 -10.79
CA PRO A 67 8.49 -17.01 -9.85
C PRO A 67 9.07 -16.88 -8.45
N PHE A 68 8.72 -15.80 -7.75
CA PHE A 68 9.13 -15.57 -6.37
C PHE A 68 7.95 -15.15 -5.49
N THR A 69 8.17 -15.13 -4.18
CA THR A 69 7.17 -14.71 -3.20
C THR A 69 7.61 -13.40 -2.55
N VAL A 70 6.66 -12.48 -2.44
CA VAL A 70 6.82 -11.18 -1.80
C VAL A 70 6.09 -11.19 -0.48
N GLY A 71 6.73 -10.69 0.57
CA GLY A 71 6.11 -10.50 1.86
C GLY A 71 7.16 -10.25 2.92
N VAL A 72 6.67 -9.93 4.11
CA VAL A 72 7.50 -9.72 5.30
C VAL A 72 7.23 -10.87 6.25
N ASP A 73 8.30 -11.48 6.75
CA ASP A 73 8.23 -12.46 7.83
C ASP A 73 8.19 -11.71 9.17
N VAL A 74 6.98 -11.57 9.73
CA VAL A 74 6.72 -10.81 10.95
C VAL A 74 7.42 -11.40 12.18
N SER A 75 7.74 -12.70 12.17
CA SER A 75 8.39 -13.39 13.31
C SER A 75 9.83 -12.91 13.56
N ARG A 76 10.42 -12.18 12.61
CA ARG A 76 11.78 -11.63 12.70
C ARG A 76 11.84 -10.30 13.45
N PHE A 77 10.69 -9.77 13.86
CA PHE A 77 10.57 -8.45 14.48
C PHE A 77 10.02 -8.55 15.90
N ASP A 78 10.21 -7.49 16.67
CA ASP A 78 9.69 -7.37 18.03
C ASP A 78 8.16 -7.21 17.98
N GLY A 79 7.43 -8.27 18.36
CA GLY A 79 5.98 -8.30 18.37
C GLY A 79 5.35 -7.18 19.22
N ALA A 80 5.97 -6.78 20.32
CA ALA A 80 5.46 -5.69 21.15
C ALA A 80 5.54 -4.33 20.42
N LYS A 81 6.59 -4.13 19.60
CA LYS A 81 6.70 -2.92 18.76
C LYS A 81 5.70 -2.93 17.61
N ILE A 82 5.44 -4.10 17.01
CA ILE A 82 4.39 -4.25 15.99
C ILE A 82 3.03 -3.88 16.60
N LEU A 83 2.68 -4.48 17.74
CA LEU A 83 1.44 -4.22 18.47
C LEU A 83 1.27 -2.72 18.75
N ALA A 84 2.28 -2.11 19.36
CA ALA A 84 2.23 -0.69 19.73
C ALA A 84 2.05 0.23 18.50
N LEU A 85 2.69 -0.08 17.38
CA LEU A 85 2.55 0.71 16.15
C LEU A 85 1.17 0.55 15.52
N CYS A 86 0.65 -0.69 15.44
CA CYS A 86 -0.69 -0.96 14.94
C CYS A 86 -1.76 -0.29 15.80
N GLU A 87 -1.66 -0.40 17.14
CA GLU A 87 -2.59 0.23 18.08
C GLU A 87 -2.57 1.76 17.94
N LYS A 88 -1.37 2.37 17.87
CA LYS A 88 -1.24 3.82 17.65
C LYS A 88 -1.85 4.28 16.33
N ALA A 89 -1.82 3.43 15.30
CA ALA A 89 -2.47 3.69 14.03
C ALA A 89 -3.97 3.31 14.01
N HIS A 90 -4.53 2.84 15.12
CA HIS A 90 -5.88 2.30 15.27
C HIS A 90 -6.20 1.13 14.31
N PHE A 91 -5.29 0.17 14.25
CA PHE A 91 -5.48 -1.09 13.55
C PHE A 91 -5.26 -2.27 14.49
N HIS A 92 -6.13 -3.27 14.39
CA HIS A 92 -5.78 -4.58 14.90
C HIS A 92 -4.67 -5.19 14.01
N PRO A 93 -3.61 -5.84 14.56
CA PRO A 93 -2.46 -6.34 13.79
C PRO A 93 -2.85 -7.29 12.65
N GLN A 94 -3.82 -8.18 12.90
CA GLN A 94 -4.32 -9.11 11.89
C GLN A 94 -5.31 -8.50 10.89
N GLN A 95 -5.66 -7.21 11.02
CA GLN A 95 -6.59 -6.57 10.10
C GLN A 95 -6.00 -6.57 8.69
N VAL A 96 -6.79 -7.06 7.72
CA VAL A 96 -6.40 -7.05 6.31
C VAL A 96 -6.44 -5.61 5.79
N LEU A 97 -5.29 -5.08 5.40
CA LEU A 97 -5.17 -3.76 4.78
C LEU A 97 -5.29 -3.82 3.26
N CYS A 98 -4.96 -4.97 2.65
CA CYS A 98 -5.08 -5.14 1.21
C CYS A 98 -5.67 -6.50 0.85
N TYR A 99 -6.94 -6.48 0.49
CA TYR A 99 -7.69 -7.68 0.08
C TYR A 99 -7.17 -8.33 -1.20
N CYS A 100 -6.60 -7.55 -2.13
CA CYS A 100 -6.10 -8.10 -3.40
C CYS A 100 -4.92 -9.07 -3.23
N VAL A 101 -4.10 -8.88 -2.18
CA VAL A 101 -2.87 -9.65 -1.96
C VAL A 101 -2.75 -10.21 -0.53
N GLY A 102 -3.79 -10.02 0.29
CA GLY A 102 -3.89 -10.56 1.64
C GLY A 102 -2.90 -9.96 2.64
N VAL A 103 -2.45 -8.71 2.45
CA VAL A 103 -1.51 -8.06 3.37
C VAL A 103 -2.23 -7.54 4.61
N ARG A 104 -1.70 -7.86 5.79
CA ARG A 104 -2.20 -7.45 7.11
C ARG A 104 -1.46 -6.23 7.68
N ALA A 105 -2.01 -5.62 8.72
CA ALA A 105 -1.42 -4.44 9.36
C ALA A 105 -0.04 -4.74 9.98
N GLU A 106 0.13 -5.91 10.59
CA GLU A 106 1.40 -6.37 11.14
C GLU A 106 2.53 -6.48 10.09
N GLU A 107 2.22 -6.89 8.85
CA GLU A 107 3.21 -6.97 7.78
C GLU A 107 3.69 -5.58 7.35
N VAL A 108 2.78 -4.59 7.35
CA VAL A 108 3.12 -3.19 7.06
C VAL A 108 3.90 -2.56 8.22
N ALA A 109 3.46 -2.79 9.46
CA ALA A 109 4.18 -2.34 10.66
C ALA A 109 5.60 -2.91 10.71
N ALA A 110 5.76 -4.22 10.45
CA ALA A 110 7.06 -4.86 10.35
C ALA A 110 7.93 -4.25 9.24
N ALA A 111 7.37 -3.94 8.07
CA ALA A 111 8.12 -3.25 7.01
C ALA A 111 8.62 -1.86 7.44
N ILE A 112 7.81 -1.11 8.20
CA ILE A 112 8.21 0.20 8.75
C ILE A 112 9.33 0.04 9.79
N LEU A 113 9.21 -0.96 10.68
CA LEU A 113 10.26 -1.28 11.67
C LEU A 113 11.56 -1.76 11.01
N ASP A 114 11.48 -2.36 9.82
CA ASP A 114 12.61 -2.71 8.96
C ASP A 114 13.18 -1.50 8.20
N GLY A 115 12.66 -0.29 8.45
CA GLY A 115 13.14 0.96 7.89
C GLY A 115 12.48 1.39 6.57
N ALA A 116 11.30 0.85 6.22
CA ALA A 116 10.53 1.41 5.11
C ALA A 116 9.85 2.72 5.53
N ASP A 117 10.07 3.81 4.79
CA ASP A 117 9.54 5.14 5.15
C ASP A 117 8.61 5.75 4.09
N THR A 118 8.41 5.04 2.98
CA THR A 118 7.46 5.43 1.93
C THR A 118 6.46 4.32 1.60
N PRO A 119 5.26 4.68 1.09
CA PRO A 119 4.32 3.71 0.54
C PRO A 119 4.91 2.79 -0.53
N GLU A 120 5.84 3.25 -1.36
CA GLU A 120 6.48 2.46 -2.41
C GLU A 120 7.43 1.41 -1.84
N GLU A 121 8.25 1.76 -0.84
CA GLU A 121 9.09 0.79 -0.15
C GLU A 121 8.27 -0.27 0.56
N ILE A 122 7.20 0.14 1.26
CA ILE A 122 6.27 -0.79 1.90
C ILE A 122 5.62 -1.71 0.85
N SER A 123 5.21 -1.16 -0.31
CA SER A 123 4.67 -1.93 -1.44
C SER A 123 5.68 -2.92 -2.00
N SER A 124 6.95 -2.51 -2.08
CA SER A 124 8.06 -3.37 -2.51
C SER A 124 8.37 -4.46 -1.49
N ARG A 125 8.23 -4.25 -0.18
CA ARG A 125 8.51 -5.30 0.81
C ARG A 125 7.34 -6.27 1.00
N THR A 126 6.13 -5.74 1.10
CA THR A 126 4.93 -6.51 1.49
C THR A 126 4.10 -7.00 0.30
N GLY A 127 4.20 -6.32 -0.85
CA GLY A 127 3.31 -6.52 -1.99
C GLY A 127 1.98 -5.75 -1.88
N ILE A 128 1.76 -4.97 -0.82
CA ILE A 128 0.60 -4.07 -0.73
C ILE A 128 0.59 -3.12 -1.94
N ARG A 129 -0.60 -2.64 -2.35
CA ARG A 129 -0.77 -1.82 -3.57
C ARG A 129 -0.34 -2.49 -4.88
N THR A 130 -0.10 -3.80 -4.92
CA THR A 130 0.23 -4.50 -6.19
C THR A 130 -0.97 -5.29 -6.76
N GLY A 131 -2.18 -4.77 -6.53
CA GLY A 131 -3.47 -5.26 -7.03
C GLY A 131 -4.31 -4.08 -7.56
N CYS A 132 -5.45 -3.77 -6.93
CA CYS A 132 -6.30 -2.64 -7.37
C CYS A 132 -5.71 -1.24 -7.15
N THR A 133 -4.79 -1.11 -6.18
CA THR A 133 -4.06 0.12 -5.79
C THR A 133 -4.92 1.28 -5.26
N ILE A 134 -6.16 1.00 -4.86
CA ILE A 134 -7.11 2.05 -4.44
C ILE A 134 -7.01 2.29 -2.93
N GLU A 135 -7.67 1.46 -2.13
CA GLU A 135 -7.95 1.79 -0.73
C GLU A 135 -6.75 1.59 0.22
N CYS A 136 -5.88 0.63 -0.11
CA CYS A 136 -4.79 0.23 0.77
C CYS A 136 -3.68 1.29 0.95
N ILE A 137 -3.70 2.42 0.24
CA ILE A 137 -2.79 3.54 0.48
C ILE A 137 -3.08 4.27 1.80
N GLN A 138 -4.37 4.46 2.13
CA GLN A 138 -4.76 5.18 3.34
C GLN A 138 -4.26 4.52 4.64
N PRO A 139 -4.42 3.19 4.86
CA PRO A 139 -3.89 2.57 6.05
C PRO A 139 -2.35 2.58 6.11
N ILE A 140 -1.66 2.60 4.97
CA ILE A 140 -0.20 2.79 4.94
C ILE A 140 0.18 4.17 5.45
N LEU A 141 -0.48 5.23 4.95
CA LEU A 141 -0.23 6.61 5.39
C LEU A 141 -0.47 6.76 6.90
N ARG A 142 -1.56 6.19 7.42
CA ARG A 142 -1.86 6.19 8.86
C ARG A 142 -0.79 5.47 9.70
N LEU A 143 -0.28 4.34 9.22
CA LEU A 143 0.80 3.61 9.91
C LEU A 143 2.13 4.38 9.88
N LEU A 144 2.45 5.03 8.76
CA LEU A 144 3.62 5.91 8.65
C LEU A 144 3.49 7.11 9.58
N GLU A 145 2.34 7.79 9.61
CA GLU A 145 2.09 8.90 10.52
C GLU A 145 2.18 8.45 11.99
N ALA A 146 1.62 7.30 12.34
CA ALA A 146 1.77 6.70 13.67
C ALA A 146 3.24 6.40 14.00
N ALA A 147 4.06 6.03 13.03
CA ALA A 147 5.51 5.87 13.20
C ALA A 147 6.27 7.21 13.30
N GLY A 148 5.58 8.35 13.19
CA GLY A 148 6.19 9.69 13.18
C GLY A 148 6.79 10.08 11.82
N ILE A 149 6.46 9.34 10.76
CA ILE A 149 6.94 9.56 9.40
C ILE A 149 5.86 10.34 8.64
N GLN A 150 6.27 11.41 7.95
CA GLN A 150 5.37 12.25 7.15
C GLN A 150 5.77 12.11 5.68
N PRO A 151 5.31 11.03 5.01
CA PRO A 151 5.72 10.72 3.65
C PRO A 151 5.14 11.77 2.70
N LYS A 152 5.91 12.15 1.68
CA LYS A 152 5.45 13.06 0.63
C LYS A 152 5.29 12.31 -0.69
N PRO A 153 4.16 12.49 -1.40
CA PRO A 153 3.97 11.83 -2.67
C PRO A 153 5.06 12.29 -3.63
N ASN A 154 5.50 11.38 -4.49
CA ASN A 154 6.31 11.74 -5.65
C ASN A 154 5.53 12.79 -6.48
N PRO A 155 6.06 14.02 -6.68
CA PRO A 155 5.35 15.08 -7.38
C PRO A 155 5.05 14.73 -8.84
N ASP A 156 5.81 13.80 -9.42
CA ASP A 156 5.61 13.32 -10.79
C ASP A 156 4.73 12.06 -10.86
N GLY A 157 4.36 11.46 -9.72
CA GLY A 157 3.57 10.23 -9.61
C GLY A 157 2.06 10.46 -9.45
N TRP A 158 1.24 9.43 -9.75
CA TRP A 158 -0.23 9.51 -9.71
C TRP A 158 -0.88 8.51 -8.73
N GLN A 159 -0.11 7.97 -7.79
CA GLN A 159 -0.46 6.71 -7.12
C GLN A 159 -0.96 6.88 -5.69
N TRP A 160 -1.00 8.12 -5.19
CA TRP A 160 -1.36 8.42 -3.80
C TRP A 160 -2.69 9.14 -3.80
N TYR A 161 -3.64 8.56 -3.09
CA TYR A 161 -4.81 9.27 -2.58
C TYR A 161 -4.50 9.67 -1.14
N GLY A 162 -4.89 10.88 -0.76
CA GLY A 162 -4.75 11.33 0.63
C GLY A 162 -5.63 10.54 1.58
N GLU A 163 -5.48 10.80 2.87
CA GLU A 163 -6.36 10.20 3.88
C GLU A 163 -7.78 10.76 3.78
N THR A 164 -8.75 9.87 3.91
CA THR A 164 -10.16 10.27 4.05
C THR A 164 -10.52 10.39 5.53
N VAL A 165 -11.69 10.99 5.80
CA VAL A 165 -12.18 11.15 7.17
C VAL A 165 -12.44 9.78 7.79
N THR A 166 -11.87 9.54 8.97
CA THR A 166 -12.06 8.33 9.77
C THR A 166 -12.90 8.63 11.02
N ALA A 167 -13.23 7.59 11.80
CA ALA A 167 -13.86 7.76 13.11
C ALA A 167 -13.05 8.66 14.06
N TRP A 168 -11.72 8.68 13.91
CA TRP A 168 -10.80 9.46 14.75
C TRP A 168 -10.56 10.88 14.23
N THR A 169 -10.73 11.12 12.92
CA THR A 169 -10.49 12.43 12.29
C THR A 169 -11.77 13.19 11.91
N MET A 170 -12.95 12.65 12.25
CA MET A 170 -14.24 13.28 12.01
C MET A 170 -14.32 14.68 12.64
N PRO A 171 -14.57 15.75 11.85
CA PRO A 171 -14.65 17.10 12.40
C PRO A 171 -15.78 17.24 13.42
N GLU A 172 -15.52 17.94 14.51
CA GLU A 172 -16.46 18.10 15.62
C GLU A 172 -17.82 18.69 15.19
N LYS A 173 -17.79 19.68 14.29
CA LYS A 173 -19.00 20.26 13.70
C LYS A 173 -19.89 19.23 12.98
N VAL A 174 -19.29 18.19 12.41
CA VAL A 174 -20.01 17.11 11.72
C VAL A 174 -20.62 16.18 12.77
N LYS A 175 -19.85 15.80 13.80
CA LYS A 175 -20.38 15.00 14.91
C LYS A 175 -21.61 15.64 15.53
N GLN A 176 -21.52 16.92 15.92
CA GLN A 176 -22.63 17.67 16.52
C GLN A 176 -23.86 17.75 15.62
N LYS A 177 -23.67 17.92 14.30
CA LYS A 177 -24.77 18.00 13.33
C LYS A 177 -25.54 16.68 13.19
N TYR A 178 -24.85 15.54 13.31
CA TYR A 178 -25.42 14.23 12.98
C TYR A 178 -25.67 13.33 14.20
N ALA A 179 -25.11 13.63 15.39
CA ALA A 179 -25.29 12.80 16.59
C ALA A 179 -26.77 12.61 16.96
N SER A 180 -27.58 13.66 16.88
CA SER A 180 -29.03 13.60 17.13
C SER A 180 -29.82 12.77 16.11
N ARG A 181 -29.19 12.36 15.00
CA ARG A 181 -29.79 11.52 13.94
C ARG A 181 -29.45 10.03 14.10
N GLY A 182 -28.96 9.62 15.28
CA GLY A 182 -28.64 8.23 15.58
C GLY A 182 -27.25 7.78 15.16
N PHE A 183 -26.29 8.71 15.00
CA PHE A 183 -24.89 8.40 14.81
C PHE A 183 -24.14 8.49 16.14
N TYR A 184 -23.47 7.41 16.55
CA TYR A 184 -22.84 7.26 17.86
C TYR A 184 -21.31 7.34 17.75
N PHE A 185 -20.80 8.46 17.21
CA PHE A 185 -19.39 8.58 16.81
C PHE A 185 -18.38 8.27 17.92
N ASP A 186 -18.67 8.65 19.16
CA ASP A 186 -17.75 8.47 20.28
C ASP A 186 -17.79 7.04 20.83
N GLU A 187 -18.98 6.42 20.86
CA GLU A 187 -19.16 5.01 21.18
C GLU A 187 -18.53 4.10 20.12
N ASP A 188 -18.73 4.41 18.84
CA ASP A 188 -18.12 3.71 17.71
C ASP A 188 -16.60 3.78 17.81
N ARG A 189 -16.04 4.98 18.07
CA ARG A 189 -14.59 5.15 18.28
C ARG A 189 -14.10 4.29 19.43
N LYS A 190 -14.79 4.32 20.58
CA LYS A 190 -14.42 3.52 21.75
C LYS A 190 -14.42 2.03 21.45
N LEU A 191 -15.41 1.54 20.71
CA LEU A 191 -15.47 0.14 20.28
C LEU A 191 -14.30 -0.20 19.34
N LEU A 192 -14.01 0.66 18.36
CA LEU A 192 -12.90 0.44 17.43
C LEU A 192 -11.54 0.43 18.14
N ASP A 193 -11.34 1.30 19.12
CA ASP A 193 -10.12 1.30 19.95
C ASP A 193 -10.00 0.01 20.77
N GLN A 194 -11.11 -0.51 21.32
CA GLN A 194 -11.12 -1.80 22.01
C GLN A 194 -10.75 -2.96 21.08
N VAL A 195 -11.26 -2.94 19.84
CA VAL A 195 -10.90 -3.96 18.83
C VAL A 195 -9.42 -3.86 18.48
N ALA A 196 -8.89 -2.66 18.25
CA ALA A 196 -7.47 -2.46 17.95
C ALA A 196 -6.56 -2.92 19.08
N ALA A 197 -6.94 -2.68 20.33
CA ALA A 197 -6.19 -3.06 21.54
C ALA A 197 -6.45 -4.51 22.01
N THR A 198 -7.24 -5.30 21.28
CA THR A 198 -7.47 -6.70 21.64
C THR A 198 -6.17 -7.49 21.50
N ASN A 199 -5.62 -7.93 22.64
CA ASN A 199 -4.35 -8.64 22.68
C ASN A 199 -4.41 -9.96 21.89
N GLN A 200 -3.37 -10.19 21.11
CA GLN A 200 -3.05 -11.49 20.52
C GLN A 200 -1.58 -11.78 20.75
N GLU A 201 -1.25 -13.05 20.93
CA GLU A 201 0.13 -13.53 20.85
C GLU A 201 0.57 -13.43 19.38
N ILE A 202 1.47 -12.49 19.07
CA ILE A 202 2.14 -12.35 17.76
C ILE A 202 3.46 -13.10 17.79
#